data_AF-A0A941EH11-F1
#
_entry.id   AF-A0A941EH11-F1
#
_cell.length_a   1.000
_cell.length_b   1.000
_cell.length_c   1.000
_cell.angle_alpha   90.00
_cell.angle_beta   90.00
_cell.angle_gamma   90.00
#
_symmetry.space_group_name_H-M   'P 1'
#
loop_
_entity.id
_entity.type
_entity.pdbx_description
1 polymer ?
#
loop_
_entity_poly.entity_id
_entity_poly.type
_entity_poly.pdbx_seq_one_letter_code
_entity_poly.pdbx_strand_id
1 'polypeptide(L)' 'MVNQHKHAVRGLRGISDELWNEFEAAARVVGHDRSHLCRQFIEWFVRRPDAELPSRPDVVGETVPSADGTA' A
#
# COMPACT_ATOMS: atom_id res chain seq x y z
N MET A 1 -12.34 27.86 -7.18
CA MET A 1 -11.33 27.43 -6.19
C MET A 1 -10.49 26.34 -6.84
N VAL A 2 -9.26 26.64 -7.27
CA VAL A 2 -8.37 25.67 -7.93
C VAL A 2 -7.03 25.70 -7.22
N ASN A 3 -6.90 24.91 -6.15
CA ASN A 3 -5.59 24.52 -5.64
C ASN A 3 -5.36 23.06 -6.04
N GLN A 4 -5.00 22.86 -7.32
CA GLN A 4 -4.28 21.65 -7.68
C GLN A 4 -2.97 21.67 -6.90
N HIS A 5 -2.77 20.69 -6.02
CA HIS A 5 -1.54 20.54 -5.24
C HIS A 5 -0.36 20.27 -6.20
N LYS A 6 0.31 21.36 -6.59
CA LYS A 6 1.38 21.40 -7.59
C LYS A 6 2.76 21.05 -7.03
N HIS A 7 2.80 20.30 -5.92
CA HIS A 7 4.04 19.88 -5.31
C HIS A 7 4.08 18.36 -5.31
N ALA A 8 5.06 17.79 -6.02
CA ALA A 8 5.47 16.41 -5.78
C ALA A 8 5.75 16.30 -4.29
N VAL A 9 4.92 15.55 -3.57
CA VAL A 9 5.15 15.25 -2.16
C VAL A 9 6.53 14.61 -2.12
N ARG A 10 7.53 15.34 -1.60
CA ARG A 10 8.88 14.82 -1.38
C ARG A 10 8.69 13.53 -0.59
N GLY A 11 9.08 12.41 -1.18
CA GLY A 11 8.87 11.08 -0.62
C GLY A 11 9.24 11.05 0.85
N LEU A 12 8.45 10.31 1.64
CA LEU A 12 8.73 10.09 3.06
C LEU A 12 10.22 9.77 3.25
N ARG A 13 10.88 10.46 4.19
CA ARG A 13 12.32 10.27 4.40
C ARG A 13 12.59 8.83 4.82
N GLY A 14 13.59 8.21 4.19
CA GLY A 14 13.98 6.82 4.49
C GLY A 14 13.23 5.75 3.69
N ILE A 15 12.36 6.13 2.76
CA ILE A 15 11.74 5.19 1.81
C ILE A 15 12.55 5.19 0.51
N SER A 16 13.03 4.01 0.11
CA SER A 16 13.72 3.82 -1.18
C SER A 16 12.73 3.91 -2.35
N ASP A 17 13.24 4.28 -3.53
CA ASP A 17 12.43 4.27 -4.76
C ASP A 17 11.93 2.86 -5.09
N GLU A 18 12.72 1.82 -4.77
CA GLU A 18 12.31 0.41 -4.90
C GLU A 18 11.06 0.10 -4.05
N LEU A 19 11.06 0.50 -2.78
CA LEU A 19 9.90 0.28 -1.90
C LEU A 19 8.67 1.06 -2.39
N TRP A 20 8.87 2.26 -2.96
CA TRP A 20 7.78 3.01 -3.58
C TRP A 20 7.19 2.29 -4.80
N ASN A 21 8.03 1.68 -5.63
CA ASN A 21 7.60 0.94 -6.81
C ASN A 21 6.86 -0.34 -6.43
N GLU A 22 7.36 -1.09 -5.42
CA GLU A 22 6.69 -2.27 -4.88
C GLU A 22 5.31 -1.91 -4.29
N PHE A 23 5.25 -0.82 -3.52
CA PHE A 23 4.00 -0.35 -2.94
C PHE A 23 3.01 0.09 -4.02
N GLU A 24 3.47 0.76 -5.07
CA GLU A 24 2.62 1.13 -6.21
C GLU A 24 2.10 -0.09 -6.97
N ALA A 25 2.94 -1.10 -7.19
CA ALA A 25 2.52 -2.36 -7.81
C ALA A 25 1.48 -3.09 -6.96
N ALA A 26 1.71 -3.19 -5.65
CA ALA A 26 0.79 -3.76 -4.68
C ALA A 26 -0.55 -3.00 -4.65
N ALA A 27 -0.51 -1.67 -4.66
CA ALA A 27 -1.72 -0.84 -4.67
C ALA A 27 -2.58 -1.11 -5.92
N ARG A 28 -1.95 -1.23 -7.09
CA ARG A 28 -2.62 -1.53 -8.36
C ARG A 28 -3.31 -2.91 -8.35
N VAL A 29 -2.74 -3.91 -7.68
CA VAL A 29 -3.36 -5.23 -7.53
C VAL A 29 -4.69 -5.14 -6.78
N VAL A 30 -4.77 -4.28 -5.77
CA VAL A 30 -6.00 -4.02 -4.99
C VAL A 30 -6.91 -2.98 -5.68
N GLY A 31 -6.53 -2.48 -6.87
CA GLY A 31 -7.31 -1.49 -7.63
C GLY A 31 -7.26 -0.07 -7.07
N HIS A 32 -6.25 0.26 -6.26
CA HIS A 32 -6.08 1.59 -5.66
C HIS A 32 -4.74 2.23 -6.03
N ASP A 33 -4.64 3.54 -5.88
CA ASP A 33 -3.38 4.27 -6.02
C ASP A 33 -2.63 4.36 -4.69
N ARG A 34 -1.31 4.50 -4.76
CA ARG A 34 -0.44 4.70 -3.59
C ARG A 34 -0.92 5.82 -2.67
N SER A 35 -1.38 6.94 -3.22
CA SER A 35 -1.83 8.09 -2.44
C SER A 35 -3.14 7.82 -1.69
N HIS A 36 -4.03 7.01 -2.28
CA HIS A 36 -5.26 6.59 -1.63
C HIS A 36 -4.96 5.71 -0.43
N LEU A 37 -4.12 4.68 -0.62
CA LEU A 37 -3.74 3.78 0.46
C LEU A 37 -2.95 4.49 1.57
N CYS A 38 -1.98 5.35 1.24
CA CYS A 38 -1.26 6.14 2.26
C CYS A 38 -2.22 6.99 3.10
N ARG A 39 -3.20 7.64 2.47
CA ARG A 39 -4.20 8.43 3.19
C ARG A 39 -5.04 7.55 4.11
N GLN A 40 -5.56 6.45 3.60
CA GLN A 40 -6.38 5.52 4.38
C GLN A 40 -5.61 4.94 5.58
N PHE A 41 -4.35 4.57 5.38
CA PHE A 41 -3.45 4.14 6.47
C PHE A 41 -3.26 5.23 7.53
N ILE A 42 -3.03 6.48 7.11
CA ILE A 42 -2.87 7.60 8.06
C ILE A 42 -4.17 7.81 8.84
N GLU A 43 -5.33 7.82 8.17
CA GLU A 43 -6.65 7.97 8.79
C GLU A 43 -6.93 6.85 9.80
N TRP A 44 -6.60 5.60 9.44
CA TRP A 44 -6.71 4.45 10.33
C TRP A 44 -5.77 4.58 11.54
N PHE A 45 -4.51 4.96 11.31
CA PHE A 45 -3.51 5.10 12.37
C PHE A 45 -3.89 6.16 13.41
N VAL A 46 -4.52 7.27 12.99
CA VAL A 46 -5.01 8.31 13.91
C VAL A 46 -6.41 8.03 14.47
N ARG A 47 -6.98 6.85 14.19
CA ARG A 47 -8.32 6.40 14.65
C ARG A 47 -9.44 7.36 14.26
N ARG A 48 -9.46 7.83 13.01
CA ARG A 48 -10.61 8.58 12.49
C ARG A 48 -11.87 7.71 12.50
N PRO A 49 -13.05 8.29 12.76
CA PRO A 49 -14.30 7.59 12.48
C PRO A 49 -14.33 7.24 10.99
N ASP A 50 -14.80 6.04 10.67
CA ASP A 50 -14.88 5.47 9.31
C ASP A 50 -13.56 5.07 8.63
N ALA A 51 -12.43 5.14 9.35
CA ALA A 51 -11.15 4.72 8.79
C ALA A 51 -10.93 3.21 8.93
N GLU A 52 -10.73 2.55 7.80
CA GLU A 52 -10.50 1.11 7.72
C GLU A 52 -9.04 0.78 7.35
N LEU A 53 -8.54 -0.34 7.87
CA LEU A 53 -7.22 -0.84 7.48
C LEU A 53 -7.31 -1.37 6.04
N PRO A 54 -6.52 -0.86 5.08
CA PRO A 54 -6.52 -1.39 3.73
C PRO A 54 -6.11 -2.86 3.69
N SER A 55 -6.75 -3.63 2.82
CA SER A 55 -6.42 -5.03 2.60
C SER A 55 -5.01 -5.16 2.02
N ARG A 56 -4.20 -6.04 2.63
CA ARG A 56 -2.94 -6.45 2.02
C ARG A 56 -3.27 -7.28 0.78
N PRO A 57 -2.65 -7.01 -0.38
CA PRO A 57 -2.84 -7.88 -1.53
C PRO A 57 -2.36 -9.29 -1.18
N ASP A 58 -3.18 -10.29 -1.49
CA ASP A 58 -2.71 -11.66 -1.49
C ASP A 58 -1.55 -11.77 -2.48
N VAL A 59 -0.39 -12.18 -1.98
CA VAL A 59 0.77 -12.45 -2.81
C VAL A 59 0.44 -13.61 -3.76
N VAL A 60 -0.03 -13.29 -4.96
CA VAL A 60 0.01 -14.21 -6.10
C VAL A 60 1.49 -14.42 -6.47
N GLY A 61 2.19 -15.21 -5.65
CA GLY A 61 3.62 -15.43 -5.81
C GLY A 61 4.34 -16.10 -4.64
N GLU A 62 3.72 -16.25 -3.46
CA GLU A 62 4.29 -17.14 -2.45
C GLU A 62 3.84 -18.57 -2.76
N THR A 63 4.60 -19.23 -3.65
CA THR A 63 4.74 -20.68 -3.55
C THR A 63 5.33 -20.97 -2.18
N VAL A 64 4.46 -21.08 -1.16
CA VAL A 64 4.78 -21.89 0.01
C VAL A 64 5.17 -23.26 -0.53
N PRO A 65 6.43 -23.74 -0.40
CA PRO A 65 6.68 -25.13 -0.64
C PRO A 65 5.83 -25.87 0.37
N SER A 66 4.87 -26.62 -0.16
CA SER A 66 3.96 -27.49 0.56
C SER A 66 4.79 -28.41 1.45
N ALA A 67 5.03 -27.98 2.69
CA ALA A 67 5.64 -28.78 3.73
C ALA A 67 4.50 -29.49 4.45
N ASP A 68 3.95 -30.53 3.82
CA ASP A 68 3.35 -31.69 4.49
C ASP A 68 3.01 -32.82 3.48
N GLY A 69 3.37 -34.07 3.80
CA GLY A 69 2.61 -35.23 3.33
C GLY A 69 3.32 -36.37 2.59
N THR A 70 4.07 -37.21 3.34
CA THR A 70 4.12 -38.70 3.25
C THR A 70 4.51 -39.43 1.96
N ALA A 71 5.64 -40.15 2.04
CA ALA A 71 5.83 -41.50 1.49
C ALA A 71 6.54 -42.37 2.53
#